data_AF-A0A965RR27-F1
#
_entry.id   AF-A0A965RR27-F1
#
_cell.length_a   1.000
_cell.length_b   1.000
_cell.length_c   1.000
_cell.angle_alpha   90.00
_cell.angle_beta   90.00
_cell.angle_gamma   90.00
#
_symmetry.space_group_name_H-M   'P 1'
#
loop_
_entity.id
_entity.type
_entity.pdbx_description
1 polymer ?
#
loop_
_entity_poly.entity_id
_entity_poly.type
_entity_poly.pdbx_seq_one_letter_code
_entity_poly.pdbx_strand_id
1 'polypeptide(L)'
;MTKAAFLSLFLLVISLNAQGGDHSFRKDNMIRDWSGRKDRVQENFDWEVRDIKNKLENAETLTEEEIKKLLERVQKIRAVQEVFKQQAHKLLNDEEVSAANKNRLPELIEIYDNRLSVTKELSLRVLQKSLQAEQIKTQLEIIKAGVGDLKLSY
;
A
#
# COMPACT_ATOMS: atom_id res chain seq x y z
N MET A 1 -1.04 6.88 17.24
CA MET A 1 -1.27 5.43 17.38
C MET A 1 -0.04 4.68 16.87
N THR A 2 0.35 3.63 17.58
CA THR A 2 1.68 3.00 17.55
C THR A 2 1.97 2.23 16.25
N LYS A 3 3.16 2.46 15.68
CA LYS A 3 3.77 1.76 14.52
C LYS A 3 3.86 0.21 14.64
N ALA A 4 3.42 -0.36 15.76
CA ALA A 4 3.56 -1.77 16.12
C ALA A 4 2.52 -2.70 15.43
N ALA A 5 1.33 -2.22 15.07
CA ALA A 5 0.24 -3.07 14.59
C ALA A 5 0.51 -3.70 13.21
N PHE A 6 1.18 -2.94 12.32
CA PHE A 6 1.50 -3.39 10.96
C PHE A 6 2.58 -4.48 10.97
N LEU A 7 3.58 -4.35 11.85
CA LEU A 7 4.65 -5.32 12.01
C LEU A 7 4.14 -6.64 12.64
N SER A 8 3.17 -6.57 13.56
CA SER A 8 2.56 -7.77 14.16
C SER A 8 1.73 -8.61 13.18
N LEU A 9 1.13 -8.01 12.14
CA LEU A 9 0.45 -8.76 11.08
C LEU A 9 1.47 -9.43 10.12
N PHE A 10 2.57 -8.76 9.83
CA PHE A 10 3.65 -9.27 8.99
C PHE A 10 4.42 -10.43 9.66
N LEU A 11 4.66 -10.33 10.97
CA LEU A 11 5.27 -11.41 11.77
C LEU A 11 4.37 -12.65 11.84
N LEU A 12 3.04 -12.50 11.86
CA LEU A 12 2.09 -13.62 11.82
C LEU A 12 2.22 -14.42 10.51
N VAL A 13 2.44 -13.74 9.38
CA VAL A 13 2.66 -14.37 8.07
C VAL A 13 4.01 -15.11 8.03
N ILE A 14 5.06 -14.57 8.66
CA ILE A 14 6.38 -15.22 8.75
C ILE A 14 6.33 -16.49 9.63
N SER A 15 5.58 -16.48 10.74
CA SER A 15 5.43 -17.65 11.60
C SER A 15 4.78 -18.86 10.93
N LEU A 16 4.17 -18.71 9.75
CA LEU A 16 3.61 -19.84 8.97
C LEU A 16 4.67 -20.71 8.29
N ASN A 17 5.88 -20.21 8.08
CA ASN A 17 6.97 -20.99 7.49
C ASN A 17 7.80 -21.76 8.53
N ALA A 18 7.48 -21.61 9.82
CA ALA A 18 8.23 -22.19 10.92
C ALA A 18 7.36 -23.14 11.75
N GLN A 19 7.58 -24.45 11.55
CA GLN A 19 7.40 -25.54 12.53
C GLN A 19 6.06 -26.29 12.62
N GLY A 20 6.22 -27.62 12.68
CA GLY A 20 5.20 -28.66 12.60
C GLY A 20 4.26 -28.77 13.81
N GLY A 21 3.07 -29.23 13.50
CA GLY A 21 1.90 -29.38 14.37
C GLY A 21 0.66 -29.34 13.50
N ASP A 22 -0.43 -29.97 13.93
CA ASP A 22 -1.64 -30.23 13.12
C ASP A 22 -2.05 -29.01 12.27
N HIS A 23 -1.74 -29.10 10.98
CA HIS A 23 -1.70 -27.95 10.07
C HIS A 23 -3.11 -27.44 9.77
N SER A 24 -4.11 -28.31 9.78
CA SER A 24 -5.53 -27.99 9.53
C SER A 24 -6.10 -27.02 10.57
N PHE A 25 -6.00 -27.37 11.85
CA PHE A 25 -6.51 -26.56 12.97
C PHE A 25 -5.85 -25.19 13.07
N ARG A 26 -4.54 -25.11 12.75
CA ARG A 26 -3.80 -23.83 12.74
C ARG A 26 -4.24 -22.92 11.59
N LYS A 27 -4.39 -23.46 10.38
CA LYS A 27 -4.87 -22.72 9.20
C LYS A 27 -6.29 -22.19 9.44
N ASP A 28 -7.16 -23.01 10.02
CA ASP A 28 -8.54 -22.62 10.33
C ASP A 28 -8.63 -21.49 11.38
N ASN A 29 -7.86 -21.58 12.47
CA ASN A 29 -7.81 -20.50 13.47
C ASN A 29 -7.25 -19.20 12.90
N MET A 30 -6.25 -19.29 12.02
CA MET A 30 -5.70 -18.11 11.35
C MET A 30 -6.73 -17.43 10.45
N ILE A 31 -7.47 -18.18 9.63
CA ILE A 31 -8.51 -17.61 8.75
C ILE A 31 -9.60 -16.94 9.59
N ARG A 32 -9.99 -17.56 10.71
CA ARG A 32 -10.93 -16.98 11.66
C ARG A 32 -10.39 -15.66 12.25
N ASP A 33 -9.14 -15.62 12.65
CA ASP A 33 -8.51 -14.43 13.23
C ASP A 33 -8.34 -13.30 12.21
N TRP A 34 -7.97 -13.63 10.96
CA TRP A 34 -7.93 -12.67 9.86
C TRP A 34 -9.30 -12.07 9.57
N SER A 35 -10.31 -12.93 9.47
CA SER A 35 -11.71 -12.51 9.27
C SER A 35 -12.19 -11.63 10.43
N GLY A 36 -11.88 -12.00 11.67
CA GLY A 36 -12.27 -11.24 12.86
C GLY A 36 -11.54 -9.91 13.04
N ARG A 37 -10.42 -9.69 12.35
CA ARG A 37 -9.64 -8.43 12.40
C ARG A 37 -9.79 -7.58 11.14
N LYS A 38 -10.58 -8.01 10.15
CA LYS A 38 -10.67 -7.36 8.83
C LYS A 38 -11.00 -5.86 8.93
N ASP A 39 -11.91 -5.49 9.82
CA ASP A 39 -12.36 -4.11 10.01
C ASP A 39 -11.26 -3.23 10.61
N ARG A 40 -10.55 -3.72 11.63
CA ARG A 40 -9.41 -2.99 12.21
C ARG A 40 -8.27 -2.82 11.21
N VAL A 41 -8.02 -3.82 10.37
CA VAL A 41 -7.03 -3.72 9.30
C VAL A 41 -7.50 -2.73 8.22
N GLN A 42 -8.80 -2.69 7.94
CA GLN A 42 -9.41 -1.71 7.03
C GLN A 42 -9.25 -0.29 7.55
N GLU A 43 -9.56 -0.03 8.82
CA GLU A 43 -9.40 1.28 9.45
C GLU A 43 -7.95 1.79 9.35
N ASN A 44 -6.96 0.91 9.61
CA ASN A 44 -5.55 1.26 9.48
C ASN A 44 -5.17 1.56 8.03
N PHE A 45 -5.67 0.77 7.08
CA PHE A 45 -5.45 1.00 5.66
C PHE A 45 -6.06 2.35 5.22
N ASP A 46 -7.31 2.61 5.61
CA ASP A 46 -8.02 3.85 5.29
C ASP A 46 -7.33 5.07 5.89
N TRP A 47 -6.78 4.94 7.10
CA TRP A 47 -5.98 5.99 7.73
C TRP A 47 -4.71 6.29 6.94
N GLU A 48 -3.94 5.27 6.54
CA GLU A 48 -2.72 5.44 5.72
C GLU A 48 -3.04 6.05 4.35
N VAL A 49 -4.10 5.56 3.69
CA VAL A 49 -4.57 6.11 2.41
C VAL A 49 -4.97 7.57 2.56
N ARG A 50 -5.70 7.91 3.62
CA ARG A 50 -6.12 9.29 3.90
C ARG A 50 -4.93 10.20 4.16
N ASP A 51 -3.96 9.77 4.97
CA ASP A 51 -2.73 10.54 5.22
C ASP A 51 -1.96 10.82 3.92
N ILE A 52 -1.82 9.82 3.04
CA ILE A 52 -1.16 9.98 1.75
C ILE A 52 -1.95 10.94 0.84
N LYS A 53 -3.28 10.79 0.74
CA LYS A 53 -4.14 11.70 -0.04
C LYS A 53 -4.02 13.14 0.46
N ASN A 54 -4.10 13.36 1.77
CA ASN A 54 -3.97 14.69 2.35
C ASN A 54 -2.62 15.33 2.01
N LYS A 55 -1.52 14.56 1.99
CA LYS A 55 -0.21 15.07 1.58
C LYS A 55 -0.16 15.43 0.10
N LEU A 56 -0.82 14.66 -0.75
CA LEU A 56 -0.88 14.92 -2.20
C LEU A 56 -1.76 16.13 -2.54
N GLU A 57 -2.85 16.34 -1.81
CA GLU A 57 -3.83 17.40 -2.06
C GLU A 57 -3.40 18.75 -1.50
N ASN A 58 -2.84 18.78 -0.27
CA ASN A 58 -2.48 20.03 0.40
C ASN A 58 -1.10 20.58 0.01
N ALA A 59 -0.24 19.76 -0.60
CA ALA A 59 1.05 20.23 -1.07
C ALA A 59 0.89 20.88 -2.45
N GLU A 60 1.12 22.21 -2.52
CA GLU A 60 1.27 22.94 -3.78
C GLU A 60 2.41 22.34 -4.61
N THR A 61 3.54 22.08 -3.97
CA THR A 61 4.68 21.36 -4.53
C THR A 61 5.23 20.36 -3.52
N LEU A 62 5.57 19.16 -3.98
CA LEU A 62 6.30 18.18 -3.19
C LEU A 62 7.76 18.16 -3.64
N THR A 63 8.68 18.05 -2.69
CA THR A 63 10.10 17.82 -3.00
C THR A 63 10.31 16.39 -3.52
N GLU A 64 11.41 16.19 -4.25
CA GLU A 64 11.79 14.86 -4.76
C GLU A 64 11.89 13.80 -3.64
N GLU A 65 12.44 14.19 -2.49
CA GLU A 65 12.57 13.33 -1.31
C GLU A 65 11.20 12.98 -0.69
N GLU A 66 10.25 13.92 -0.67
CA GLU A 66 8.89 13.65 -0.21
C GLU A 66 8.14 12.72 -1.16
N ILE A 67 8.28 12.93 -2.48
CA ILE A 67 7.73 12.04 -3.51
C ILE A 67 8.27 10.63 -3.33
N LYS A 68 9.59 10.48 -3.18
CA LYS A 68 10.24 9.18 -2.96
C LYS A 68 9.69 8.49 -1.71
N LYS A 69 9.59 9.22 -0.59
CA LYS A 69 9.01 8.69 0.65
C LYS A 69 7.55 8.27 0.50
N LEU A 70 6.75 9.04 -0.24
CA LEU A 70 5.35 8.68 -0.51
C LEU A 70 5.26 7.43 -1.40
N LEU A 71 6.07 7.33 -2.44
CA LEU A 71 6.14 6.13 -3.29
C LEU A 71 6.52 4.89 -2.49
N GLU A 72 7.57 4.97 -1.67
CA GLU A 72 8.00 3.87 -0.80
C GLU A 72 6.89 3.45 0.18
N ARG A 73 6.15 4.40 0.75
CA ARG A 73 5.01 4.11 1.62
C ARG A 73 3.90 3.37 0.86
N VAL A 74 3.50 3.87 -0.31
CA VAL A 74 2.47 3.22 -1.14
C VAL A 74 2.91 1.82 -1.57
N GLN A 75 4.17 1.65 -1.96
CA GLN A 75 4.75 0.35 -2.32
C GLN A 75 4.73 -0.65 -1.16
N LYS A 76 5.09 -0.21 0.06
CA LYS A 76 5.01 -1.05 1.27
C LYS A 76 3.59 -1.50 1.57
N ILE A 77 2.62 -0.58 1.50
CA ILE A 77 1.20 -0.91 1.72
C ILE A 77 0.74 -1.94 0.69
N ARG A 78 1.06 -1.71 -0.59
CA ARG A 78 0.71 -2.59 -1.71
C ARG A 78 1.32 -3.98 -1.53
N ALA A 79 2.62 -4.09 -1.25
CA ALA A 79 3.31 -5.36 -1.07
C ALA A 79 2.65 -6.21 0.03
N VAL A 80 2.23 -5.58 1.12
CA VAL A 80 1.50 -6.28 2.19
C VAL A 80 0.15 -6.79 1.69
N GLN A 81 -0.62 -6.00 0.95
CA GLN A 81 -1.91 -6.48 0.39
C GLN A 81 -1.70 -7.63 -0.61
N GLU A 82 -0.65 -7.58 -1.45
CA GLU A 82 -0.33 -8.65 -2.41
C GLU A 82 -0.01 -9.96 -1.69
N VAL A 83 0.80 -9.91 -0.61
CA VAL A 83 1.13 -11.08 0.20
C VAL A 83 -0.12 -11.70 0.84
N PHE A 84 -0.97 -10.88 1.45
CA PHE A 84 -2.21 -11.38 2.06
C PHE A 84 -3.16 -11.98 1.02
N LYS A 85 -3.34 -11.32 -0.13
CA LYS A 85 -4.16 -11.85 -1.22
C LYS A 85 -3.64 -13.20 -1.72
N GLN A 86 -2.34 -13.29 -1.99
CA GLN A 86 -1.72 -14.54 -2.44
C GLN A 86 -1.89 -15.66 -1.42
N GLN A 87 -1.73 -15.36 -0.13
CA GLN A 87 -1.91 -16.34 0.93
C GLN A 87 -3.38 -16.79 1.06
N ALA A 88 -4.34 -15.87 0.93
CA ALA A 88 -5.76 -16.20 0.92
C ALA A 88 -6.13 -17.12 -0.27
N HIS A 89 -5.59 -16.87 -1.47
CA HIS A 89 -5.77 -17.76 -2.62
C HIS A 89 -5.15 -19.14 -2.40
N LYS A 90 -3.96 -19.22 -1.78
CA LYS A 90 -3.33 -20.52 -1.46
C LYS A 90 -4.23 -21.34 -0.53
N LEU A 91 -4.75 -20.71 0.54
CA LEU A 91 -5.64 -21.36 1.50
C LEU A 91 -6.99 -21.77 0.90
N LEU A 92 -7.47 -21.06 -0.12
CA LEU A 92 -8.74 -21.38 -0.78
C LEU A 92 -8.67 -22.74 -1.47
N ASN A 93 -7.52 -23.04 -2.06
CA ASN A 93 -7.25 -24.28 -2.78
C ASN A 93 -6.67 -25.39 -1.88
N ASP A 94 -6.47 -25.12 -0.59
CA ASP A 94 -5.85 -26.05 0.35
C ASP A 94 -6.88 -27.06 0.87
N GLU A 95 -6.65 -28.36 0.69
CA GLU A 95 -7.56 -29.43 1.13
C GLU A 95 -7.67 -29.52 2.66
N GLU A 96 -6.67 -29.04 3.40
CA GLU A 96 -6.64 -29.07 4.87
C GLU A 96 -7.49 -27.97 5.53
N VAL A 97 -7.97 -26.99 4.75
CA VAL A 97 -8.82 -25.91 5.26
C VAL A 97 -10.27 -26.35 5.26
N SER A 98 -10.95 -26.18 6.40
CA SER A 98 -12.36 -26.54 6.53
C SER A 98 -13.25 -25.75 5.57
N ALA A 99 -14.33 -26.39 5.09
CA ALA A 99 -15.30 -25.74 4.20
C ALA A 99 -15.90 -24.45 4.81
N ALA A 100 -16.13 -24.44 6.13
CA ALA A 100 -16.63 -23.27 6.85
C ALA A 100 -15.69 -22.05 6.77
N ASN A 101 -14.37 -22.28 6.74
CA ASN A 101 -13.39 -21.22 6.58
C ASN A 101 -13.10 -20.90 5.11
N LYS A 102 -13.18 -21.87 4.20
CA LYS A 102 -13.10 -21.60 2.75
C LYS A 102 -14.14 -20.58 2.31
N ASN A 103 -15.34 -20.61 2.89
CA ASN A 103 -16.40 -19.63 2.58
C ASN A 103 -16.06 -18.19 3.00
N ARG A 104 -15.07 -17.97 3.88
CA ARG A 104 -14.64 -16.63 4.34
C ARG A 104 -13.53 -16.03 3.48
N LEU A 105 -12.78 -16.88 2.77
CA LEU A 105 -11.63 -16.47 1.98
C LEU A 105 -12.00 -15.60 0.76
N PRO A 106 -13.11 -15.82 0.04
CA PRO A 106 -13.53 -14.96 -1.06
C PRO A 106 -13.72 -13.49 -0.63
N GLU A 107 -14.38 -13.26 0.51
CA GLU A 107 -14.57 -11.90 1.04
C GLU A 107 -13.23 -11.23 1.37
N LEU A 108 -12.31 -11.97 2.01
CA LEU A 108 -10.97 -11.46 2.30
C LEU A 108 -10.20 -11.12 1.02
N ILE A 109 -10.27 -11.96 -0.01
CA ILE A 109 -9.64 -11.72 -1.31
C ILE A 109 -10.19 -10.44 -1.94
N GLU A 110 -11.51 -10.27 -1.97
CA GLU A 110 -12.15 -9.07 -2.52
C GLU A 110 -11.73 -7.80 -1.80
N ILE A 111 -11.64 -7.83 -0.46
CA ILE A 111 -11.12 -6.71 0.33
C ILE A 111 -9.70 -6.35 -0.10
N TYR A 112 -8.80 -7.34 -0.22
CA TYR A 112 -7.42 -7.08 -0.63
C TYR A 112 -7.33 -6.59 -2.08
N ASP A 113 -8.20 -7.07 -2.97
CA ASP A 113 -8.27 -6.57 -4.35
C ASP A 113 -8.69 -5.12 -4.45
N ASN A 114 -9.73 -4.74 -3.71
CA ASN A 114 -10.16 -3.35 -3.63
C ASN A 114 -9.04 -2.45 -3.10
N ARG A 115 -8.33 -2.90 -2.04
CA ARG A 115 -7.18 -2.17 -1.49
C ARG A 115 -6.03 -2.05 -2.49
N LEU A 116 -5.74 -3.10 -3.25
CA LEU A 116 -4.71 -3.07 -4.29
C LEU A 116 -5.06 -2.04 -5.38
N SER A 117 -6.31 -1.98 -5.81
CA SER A 117 -6.79 -0.97 -6.76
C SER A 117 -6.54 0.44 -6.23
N VAL A 118 -6.94 0.72 -4.98
CA VAL A 118 -6.71 2.02 -4.33
C VAL A 118 -5.22 2.36 -4.24
N THR A 119 -4.35 1.40 -3.87
CA THR A 119 -2.90 1.67 -3.82
C THR A 119 -2.31 1.97 -5.19
N LYS A 120 -2.80 1.31 -6.25
CA LYS A 120 -2.38 1.60 -7.63
C LYS A 120 -2.76 3.02 -8.04
N GLU A 121 -3.97 3.46 -7.72
CA GLU A 121 -4.41 4.84 -7.95
C GLU A 121 -3.54 5.85 -7.19
N LEU A 122 -3.20 5.57 -5.93
CA LEU A 122 -2.29 6.42 -5.16
C LEU A 122 -0.91 6.51 -5.80
N SER A 123 -0.32 5.38 -6.23
CA SER A 123 0.97 5.40 -6.92
C SER A 123 0.93 6.29 -8.15
N LEU A 124 -0.12 6.18 -8.98
CA LEU A 124 -0.28 7.02 -10.17
C LEU A 124 -0.34 8.50 -9.83
N ARG A 125 -1.10 8.89 -8.79
CA ARG A 125 -1.20 10.29 -8.35
C ARG A 125 0.13 10.84 -7.84
N VAL A 126 0.90 10.04 -7.09
CA VAL A 126 2.24 10.45 -6.62
C VAL A 126 3.17 10.70 -7.81
N LEU A 127 3.17 9.80 -8.80
CA LEU A 127 3.97 9.96 -10.02
C LEU A 127 3.53 11.18 -10.85
N GLN A 128 2.24 11.46 -10.94
CA GLN A 128 1.73 12.66 -11.62
C GLN A 128 2.22 13.95 -10.96
N LYS A 129 2.20 14.03 -9.62
CA LYS A 129 2.76 15.16 -8.87
C LYS A 129 4.27 15.31 -9.10
N SER A 130 5.00 14.19 -9.20
CA SER A 130 6.42 14.20 -9.55
C SER A 130 6.67 14.80 -10.93
N LEU A 131 5.92 14.37 -11.93
CA LEU A 131 6.05 14.88 -13.30
C LEU A 131 5.73 16.37 -13.38
N GLN A 132 4.69 16.84 -12.68
CA GLN A 132 4.34 18.26 -12.61
C GLN A 132 5.46 19.09 -11.98
N ALA A 133 6.07 18.61 -10.89
CA ALA A 133 7.18 19.31 -10.25
C ALA A 133 8.40 19.46 -11.19
N GLU A 134 8.71 18.40 -11.95
CA GLU A 134 9.79 18.43 -12.94
C GLU A 134 9.50 19.39 -14.10
N GLN A 135 8.29 19.37 -14.66
CA GLN A 135 7.87 20.28 -15.73
C GLN A 135 7.96 21.75 -15.31
N ILE A 136 7.53 22.08 -14.09
CA ILE A 136 7.65 23.44 -13.55
C ILE A 136 9.12 23.86 -13.44
N LYS A 137 10.00 22.97 -12.96
CA LYS A 137 11.43 23.25 -12.85
C LYS A 137 12.03 23.56 -14.22
N THR A 138 11.75 22.74 -15.23
CA THR A 138 12.24 22.97 -16.60
C THR A 138 11.72 24.29 -17.19
N GLN A 139 10.44 24.61 -16.98
CA GLN A 139 9.87 25.89 -17.44
C GLN A 139 10.56 27.09 -16.78
N LEU A 140 10.85 27.01 -15.48
CA LEU A 140 11.56 28.06 -14.75
C LEU A 140 13.00 28.24 -15.24
N GLU A 141 13.70 27.16 -15.61
CA GLU A 141 15.05 27.21 -16.18
C GLU A 141 15.05 27.90 -17.55
N ILE A 142 14.09 27.58 -18.42
CA ILE A 142 13.92 28.24 -19.73
C ILE A 142 13.67 29.74 -19.54
N ILE A 143 12.79 30.13 -18.62
CA ILE A 143 12.50 31.54 -18.33
C ILE A 143 13.76 32.26 -17.83
N LYS A 144 14.53 31.64 -16.92
CA LYS A 144 15.78 32.24 -16.41
C LYS A 144 16.82 32.43 -17.51
N ALA A 145 16.96 31.46 -18.42
CA ALA A 145 17.86 31.59 -19.57
C ALA A 145 17.42 32.74 -20.49
N GLY A 146 16.13 32.79 -20.86
CA GLY A 146 15.60 33.86 -21.71
C GLY A 146 15.67 35.26 -21.09
N VAL A 147 15.50 35.39 -19.76
CA VAL A 147 15.68 36.66 -19.04
C VAL A 147 17.15 37.07 -18.92
N GLY A 148 18.08 36.10 -18.86
CA GLY A 148 19.52 36.35 -18.87
C GLY A 148 19.99 36.95 -20.20
N ASP A 149 19.49 36.42 -21.32
CA ASP A 149 19.82 36.92 -22.66
C ASP A 149 19.28 38.34 -22.91
N LEU A 150 18.12 38.67 -22.33
CA LEU A 150 17.52 40.01 -22.38
C LEU A 150 18.33 41.09 -21.64
N LYS A 151 19.13 40.71 -20.63
CA LYS A 151 19.98 41.64 -19.87
C LYS A 151 21.33 41.94 -20.52
N LEU A 152 21.80 41.11 -21.47
CA LEU A 152 23.07 41.30 -22.19
C LEU A 152 22.90 42.07 -23.52
N SER A 153 21.67 42.42 -23.89
CA SER A 153 21.32 43.11 -25.14
C SER A 153 21.15 44.64 -25.00
N TYR A 154 21.57 45.22 -23.87
CA TYR A 154 21.59 46.67 -23.58
C TYR A 154 23.00 47.10 -23.15
#